data_AF-A0A6J8EZH2-F1
#
_entry.id   AF-A0A6J8EZH2-F1
#
_cell.length_a   1.000
_cell.length_b   1.000
_cell.length_c   1.000
_cell.angle_alpha   90.00
_cell.angle_beta   90.00
_cell.angle_gamma   90.00
#
_symmetry.space_group_name_H-M   'P 1'
#
loop_
_entity.id
_entity.type
_entity.pdbx_description
1 polymer ?
#
loop_
_entity_poly.entity_id
_entity_poly.type
_entity_poly.pdbx_seq_one_letter_code
_entity_poly.pdbx_strand_id
1 'polypeptide(L)'
;MWIQIVLCCLINLCCSEKRENFLGSDKYGKGDSILWYILQKLHHDDKRIDEIQKSVHEIQKNPNLDSEKIPDKNEVNNGFKKIITDIRTNITLVRTKYESDSNRKQKQLDLIQATQKRETAANKNQDKTISDLEKEIRELKHTVNKQHPWIKDGYMGCFKDDGNRHLKYRIADLSHTTLLKCKQHCRGFKYTGLQAGAACLCGNTLINPSYPRVLDSECNLPCPGEYFRMCGARWRNSIYRV
;
A
#
# COMPACT_ATOMS: atom_id res chain seq x y z
N MET A 1 20.16 51.12 -21.98
CA MET A 1 21.03 50.68 -20.85
C MET A 1 21.02 49.17 -20.61
N TRP A 2 19.89 48.46 -20.68
CA TRP A 2 19.84 47.00 -20.46
C TRP A 2 20.41 46.14 -21.61
N ILE A 3 20.34 46.61 -22.86
CA ILE A 3 20.87 45.87 -24.02
C ILE A 3 22.41 45.83 -24.04
N GLN A 4 23.09 46.87 -23.52
CA GLN A 4 24.55 46.86 -23.36
C GLN A 4 25.01 45.92 -22.25
N ILE A 5 24.21 45.71 -21.20
CA ILE A 5 24.52 44.76 -20.13
C ILE A 5 24.38 43.31 -20.61
N VAL A 6 23.36 43.01 -21.42
CA VAL A 6 23.16 41.68 -22.02
C VAL A 6 24.24 41.39 -23.07
N LEU A 7 24.63 42.37 -23.90
CA LEU A 7 25.77 42.22 -24.81
C LEU A 7 27.10 42.07 -24.06
N CYS A 8 27.34 42.83 -22.98
CA CYS A 8 28.56 42.69 -22.17
C CYS A 8 28.64 41.33 -21.46
N CYS A 9 27.52 40.75 -21.02
CA CYS A 9 27.50 39.40 -20.46
C CYS A 9 27.77 38.34 -21.54
N LEU A 10 27.19 38.47 -22.73
CA LEU A 10 27.40 37.52 -23.84
C LEU A 10 28.81 37.60 -24.44
N ILE A 11 29.44 38.78 -24.42
CA ILE A 11 30.81 38.99 -24.92
C ILE A 11 31.85 38.56 -23.88
N ASN A 12 31.62 38.79 -22.58
CA ASN A 12 32.56 38.40 -21.52
C ASN A 12 32.42 36.95 -21.03
N LEU A 13 31.33 36.24 -21.33
CA LEU A 13 31.19 34.81 -21.01
C LEU A 13 31.94 33.89 -22.00
N CYS A 14 32.40 34.41 -23.15
CA CYS A 14 33.16 33.63 -24.14
C CYS A 14 34.69 33.72 -23.98
N CYS A 15 35.22 34.50 -23.02
CA CYS A 15 36.65 34.44 -22.70
C CYS A 15 36.97 33.14 -21.94
N SER A 16 37.47 32.17 -22.70
CA SER A 16 38.44 31.13 -22.33
C SER A 16 38.87 31.12 -20.86
N GLU A 17 38.20 30.32 -20.02
CA GLU A 17 38.80 29.54 -18.89
C GLU A 17 37.77 28.89 -17.94
N LYS A 18 36.47 29.16 -18.08
CA LYS A 18 35.42 28.52 -17.21
C LYS A 18 34.51 27.52 -17.92
N ARG A 19 34.95 26.95 -19.03
CA ARG A 19 34.16 25.99 -19.85
C ARG A 19 34.04 24.60 -19.20
N GLU A 20 35.00 24.18 -18.37
CA GLU A 20 35.00 22.83 -17.76
C GLU A 20 34.25 22.73 -16.42
N ASN A 21 34.15 23.81 -15.64
CA ASN A 21 33.51 23.77 -14.32
C ASN A 21 31.97 23.84 -14.34
N PHE A 22 31.35 24.18 -15.48
CA PHE A 22 29.88 24.25 -15.59
C PHE A 22 29.25 22.97 -16.18
N LEU A 23 30.05 22.14 -16.86
CA LEU A 23 29.63 20.85 -17.42
C LEU A 23 29.69 19.71 -16.40
N GLY A 24 30.35 19.90 -15.25
CA GLY A 24 30.63 18.87 -14.25
C GLY A 24 29.72 18.84 -13.02
N SER A 25 28.68 19.68 -12.93
CA SER A 25 27.76 19.62 -11.79
C SER A 25 26.53 18.76 -12.12
N ASP A 26 26.45 17.58 -11.51
CA ASP A 26 25.30 16.66 -11.49
C ASP A 26 24.01 17.27 -10.89
N LYS A 27 23.94 18.60 -10.72
CA LYS A 27 22.80 19.31 -10.11
C LYS A 27 21.60 19.47 -11.03
N TYR A 28 21.76 19.33 -12.34
CA TYR A 28 20.65 19.39 -13.30
C TYR A 28 20.71 18.16 -14.19
N GLY A 29 19.91 17.15 -13.83
CA GLY A 29 19.90 15.82 -14.43
C GLY A 29 19.96 15.84 -15.96
N LYS A 30 20.86 15.01 -16.51
CA LYS A 30 20.93 14.68 -17.94
C LYS A 30 19.54 14.24 -18.42
N GLY A 31 18.91 15.02 -19.32
CA GLY A 31 17.76 14.57 -20.11
C GLY A 31 16.48 15.43 -20.02
N ASP A 32 16.20 16.07 -18.88
CA ASP A 32 14.86 16.66 -18.63
C ASP A 32 14.83 18.17 -18.32
N SER A 33 15.99 18.80 -18.21
CA SER A 33 16.10 20.23 -17.86
C SER A 33 15.98 21.12 -19.09
N ILE A 34 15.15 22.17 -19.03
CA ILE A 34 15.04 23.21 -20.07
C ILE A 34 16.41 23.84 -20.37
N LEU A 35 17.26 23.94 -19.34
CA LEU A 35 18.63 24.41 -19.44
C LEU A 35 19.46 23.46 -20.31
N TRP A 36 19.29 22.15 -20.16
CA TRP A 36 20.01 21.14 -20.95
C TRP A 36 19.66 21.21 -22.44
N TYR A 37 18.38 21.37 -22.77
CA TYR A 37 17.94 21.50 -24.17
C TYR A 37 18.38 22.82 -24.81
N ILE A 38 18.32 23.92 -24.05
CA ILE A 38 18.82 25.23 -24.46
C ILE A 38 20.35 25.17 -24.68
N LEU A 39 21.10 24.57 -23.75
CA LEU A 39 22.56 24.43 -23.83
C LEU A 39 22.99 23.57 -25.02
N GLN A 40 22.33 22.44 -25.29
CA GLN A 40 22.62 21.59 -26.46
C GLN A 40 22.40 22.32 -27.80
N LYS A 41 21.34 23.12 -27.90
CA LYS A 41 21.02 23.86 -29.13
C LYS A 41 21.91 25.09 -29.32
N LEU A 42 22.21 25.84 -28.26
CA LEU A 42 23.16 26.95 -28.29
C LEU A 42 24.58 26.49 -28.64
N HIS A 43 24.97 25.29 -28.21
CA HIS A 43 26.27 24.70 -28.56
C HIS A 43 26.44 24.45 -30.08
N HIS A 44 25.34 24.32 -30.83
CA HIS A 44 25.37 24.21 -32.29
C HIS A 44 25.56 25.58 -32.98
N ASP A 45 25.12 26.67 -32.34
CA ASP A 45 25.29 28.04 -32.85
C ASP A 45 26.69 28.62 -32.52
N ASP A 46 27.37 28.05 -31.51
CA ASP A 46 28.73 28.39 -31.07
C ASP A 46 29.76 28.27 -32.23
N LYS A 47 29.62 27.25 -33.09
CA LYS A 47 30.50 27.06 -34.27
C LYS A 47 30.42 28.21 -35.28
N ARG A 48 29.25 28.81 -35.45
CA ARG A 48 29.04 29.96 -36.34
C ARG A 48 29.58 31.26 -35.73
N ILE A 49 29.51 31.40 -34.40
CA ILE A 49 30.08 32.54 -33.69
C ILE A 49 31.62 32.49 -33.77
N ASP A 50 32.22 31.31 -33.62
CA ASP A 50 33.67 31.10 -33.79
C ASP A 50 34.16 31.45 -35.21
N GLU A 51 33.37 31.12 -36.25
CA GLU A 51 33.67 31.50 -37.63
C GLU A 51 33.62 33.02 -37.85
N ILE A 52 32.60 33.70 -37.32
CA ILE A 52 32.47 35.16 -37.40
C ILE A 52 33.60 35.86 -36.61
N GLN A 53 33.94 35.35 -35.43
CA GLN A 53 35.04 35.89 -34.61
C GLN A 53 36.39 35.73 -35.30
N LYS A 54 36.64 34.60 -35.99
CA LYS A 54 37.83 34.42 -36.83
C LYS A 54 37.88 35.44 -37.96
N SER A 55 36.77 35.65 -38.67
CA SER A 55 36.71 36.67 -39.74
C SER A 55 36.95 38.09 -39.21
N VAL A 56 36.42 38.44 -38.04
CA VAL A 56 36.65 39.76 -37.41
C VAL A 56 38.11 39.92 -36.95
N HIS A 57 38.72 38.86 -36.41
CA HIS A 57 40.11 38.88 -35.95
C HIS A 57 41.11 39.00 -37.12
N GLU A 58 40.80 38.40 -38.27
CA GLU A 58 41.58 38.58 -39.51
C GLU A 58 41.51 40.02 -40.03
N ILE A 59 40.33 40.65 -39.99
CA ILE A 59 40.13 42.05 -40.39
C ILE A 59 40.91 43.02 -39.49
N GLN A 60 41.01 42.74 -38.19
CA GLN A 60 41.72 43.60 -37.23
C GLN A 60 43.26 43.52 -37.34
N LYS A 61 43.81 42.44 -37.90
CA LYS A 61 45.27 42.22 -38.00
C LYS A 61 45.93 42.89 -39.20
N ASN A 62 45.17 43.39 -40.17
CA ASN A 62 45.73 43.92 -41.42
C ASN A 62 45.08 45.28 -41.78
N PRO A 63 45.65 46.41 -41.33
CA PRO A 63 44.99 47.73 -41.45
C PRO A 63 44.91 48.30 -42.88
N ASN A 64 45.58 47.68 -43.86
CA ASN A 64 45.58 48.06 -45.27
C ASN A 64 44.99 46.95 -46.16
N LEU A 65 43.87 46.35 -45.75
CA LEU A 65 43.08 45.48 -46.61
C LEU A 65 42.25 46.33 -47.59
N ASP A 66 42.41 46.09 -48.90
CA ASP A 66 41.60 46.68 -49.95
C ASP A 66 40.10 46.58 -49.60
N SER A 67 39.37 47.68 -49.78
CA SER A 67 37.94 47.82 -49.46
C SER A 67 37.01 46.82 -50.15
N GLU A 68 37.54 46.00 -51.06
CA GLU A 68 36.85 44.97 -51.82
C GLU A 68 36.71 43.62 -51.06
N LYS A 69 37.42 43.44 -49.94
CA LYS A 69 37.35 42.22 -49.09
C LYS A 69 36.62 42.38 -47.76
N ILE A 70 36.06 43.56 -47.46
CA ILE A 70 35.29 43.81 -46.24
C ILE A 70 33.81 43.48 -46.52
N PRO A 71 33.18 42.52 -45.81
CA PRO A 71 31.78 42.18 -46.02
C PRO A 71 30.89 43.42 -45.81
N ASP A 72 29.90 43.61 -46.70
CA ASP A 72 29.01 44.77 -46.62
C ASP A 72 28.30 44.82 -45.26
N LYS A 73 28.20 46.02 -44.68
CA LYS A 73 27.58 46.25 -43.38
C LYS A 73 26.13 45.72 -43.34
N ASN A 74 25.42 45.75 -44.46
CA ASN A 74 24.07 45.19 -44.53
C ASN A 74 24.06 43.66 -44.51
N GLU A 75 25.06 43.00 -45.10
CA GLU A 75 25.22 41.55 -45.07
C GLU A 75 25.45 41.04 -43.65
N VAL A 76 26.35 41.68 -42.91
CA VAL A 76 26.59 41.39 -41.48
C VAL A 76 25.32 41.60 -40.65
N ASN A 77 24.61 42.72 -40.86
CA ASN A 77 23.38 43.03 -40.12
C ASN A 77 22.23 42.06 -40.45
N ASN A 78 22.14 41.58 -41.69
CA ASN A 78 21.19 40.56 -42.10
C ASN A 78 21.53 39.19 -41.50
N GLY A 79 22.82 38.86 -41.38
CA GLY A 79 23.28 37.68 -40.66
C GLY A 79 22.84 37.67 -39.19
N PHE A 80 23.02 38.80 -38.48
CA PHE A 80 22.54 38.95 -37.09
C PHE A 80 21.02 38.85 -36.97
N LYS A 81 20.25 39.47 -37.88
CA LYS A 81 18.78 39.36 -37.89
C LYS A 81 18.31 37.91 -38.08
N LYS A 82 19.00 37.13 -38.92
CA LYS A 82 18.71 35.71 -39.12
C LYS A 82 18.95 34.90 -37.85
N ILE A 83 20.09 35.09 -37.18
CA ILE A 83 20.42 34.43 -35.90
C ILE A 83 19.37 34.74 -34.83
N ILE A 84 18.97 36.01 -34.68
CA ILE A 84 17.94 36.42 -33.71
C ILE A 84 16.60 35.74 -34.02
N THR A 85 16.25 35.58 -35.30
CA THR A 85 15.01 34.96 -35.74
C THR A 85 15.02 33.44 -35.47
N ASP A 86 16.14 32.78 -35.73
CA ASP A 86 16.34 31.35 -35.45
C ASP A 86 16.25 31.06 -33.94
N ILE A 87 16.87 31.90 -33.10
CA ILE A 87 16.78 31.82 -31.64
C ILE A 87 15.34 32.00 -31.17
N ARG A 88 14.61 33.01 -31.67
CA ARG A 88 13.20 33.23 -31.30
C ARG A 88 12.33 32.04 -31.67
N THR A 89 12.54 31.47 -32.85
CA THR A 89 11.80 30.30 -33.34
C THR A 89 12.06 29.09 -32.45
N ASN A 90 13.33 28.82 -32.12
CA ASN A 90 13.71 27.72 -31.24
C ASN A 90 13.14 27.88 -29.82
N ILE A 91 13.18 29.08 -29.23
CA ILE A 91 12.57 29.36 -27.93
C ILE A 91 11.07 29.06 -27.96
N THR A 92 10.40 29.47 -29.03
CA THR A 92 8.96 29.24 -29.22
C THR A 92 8.66 27.74 -29.29
N LEU A 93 9.44 26.98 -30.06
CA LEU A 93 9.30 25.51 -30.17
C LEU A 93 9.53 24.79 -28.84
N VAL A 94 10.53 25.22 -28.06
CA VAL A 94 10.79 24.64 -26.73
C VAL A 94 9.63 24.92 -25.78
N ARG A 95 9.13 26.16 -25.79
CA ARG A 95 8.00 26.57 -24.96
C ARG A 95 6.75 25.76 -25.28
N THR A 96 6.37 25.64 -26.55
CA THR A 96 5.16 24.90 -26.93
C THR A 96 5.27 23.41 -26.61
N LYS A 97 6.44 22.80 -26.79
CA LYS A 97 6.68 21.42 -26.39
C LYS A 97 6.53 21.22 -24.88
N TYR A 98 7.12 22.10 -24.09
CA TYR A 98 7.01 22.05 -22.63
C TYR A 98 5.56 22.23 -22.14
N GLU A 99 4.84 23.20 -22.71
CA GLU A 99 3.42 23.42 -22.41
C GLU A 99 2.56 22.19 -22.77
N SER A 100 2.83 21.54 -23.91
CA SER A 100 2.16 20.30 -24.32
C SER A 100 2.43 19.13 -23.35
N ASP A 101 3.70 18.93 -22.97
CA ASP A 101 4.09 17.88 -22.03
C ASP A 101 3.51 18.12 -20.63
N SER A 102 3.47 19.38 -20.18
CA SER A 102 2.82 19.79 -18.93
C SER A 102 1.33 19.50 -18.96
N ASN A 103 0.64 19.84 -20.05
CA ASN A 103 -0.80 19.58 -20.20
C ASN A 103 -1.11 18.07 -20.26
N ARG A 104 -0.26 17.28 -20.92
CA ARG A 104 -0.39 15.82 -20.95
C ARG A 104 -0.23 15.21 -19.55
N LYS A 105 0.76 15.66 -18.79
CA LYS A 105 0.97 15.24 -17.39
C LYS A 105 -0.20 15.63 -16.50
N GLN A 106 -0.74 16.84 -16.66
CA GLN A 106 -1.91 17.28 -15.89
C GLN A 106 -3.14 16.41 -16.18
N LYS A 107 -3.42 16.13 -17.46
CA LYS A 107 -4.53 15.26 -17.86
C LYS A 107 -4.38 13.83 -17.30
N GLN A 108 -3.15 13.33 -17.25
CA GLN A 108 -2.87 12.03 -16.63
C GLN A 108 -3.08 12.07 -15.11
N LEU A 109 -2.68 13.15 -14.45
CA LEU A 109 -2.92 13.35 -13.01
C LEU A 109 -4.42 13.41 -12.69
N ASP A 110 -5.20 14.14 -13.48
CA ASP A 110 -6.65 14.24 -13.32
C ASP A 110 -7.34 12.87 -13.47
N LEU A 111 -6.87 12.04 -14.42
CA LEU A 111 -7.35 10.69 -14.60
C LEU A 111 -7.03 9.80 -13.40
N ILE A 112 -5.81 9.88 -12.86
CA ILE A 112 -5.40 9.13 -11.67
C ILE A 112 -6.27 9.52 -10.47
N GLN A 113 -6.48 10.82 -10.24
CA GLN A 113 -7.31 11.31 -9.15
C GLN A 113 -8.78 10.86 -9.28
N ALA A 114 -9.33 10.86 -10.50
CA ALA A 114 -10.68 10.36 -10.75
C ALA A 114 -10.83 8.86 -10.43
N THR A 115 -9.83 8.04 -10.78
CA THR A 115 -9.80 6.61 -10.47
C THR A 115 -9.72 6.37 -8.96
N GLN A 116 -8.81 7.05 -8.26
CA GLN A 116 -8.68 6.96 -6.79
C GLN A 116 -9.99 7.31 -6.07
N LYS A 117 -10.73 8.32 -6.55
CA LYS A 117 -12.03 8.69 -5.99
C LYS A 117 -13.09 7.59 -6.16
N ARG A 118 -13.07 6.86 -7.27
CA ARG A 118 -13.97 5.71 -7.49
C ARG A 118 -13.62 4.54 -6.58
N GLU A 119 -12.33 4.22 -6.44
CA GLU A 119 -11.84 3.14 -5.58
C GLU A 119 -12.17 3.40 -4.11
N THR A 120 -11.95 4.63 -3.62
CA THR A 120 -12.30 5.01 -2.25
C THR A 120 -13.80 4.93 -1.95
N ALA A 121 -14.66 5.28 -2.90
CA ALA A 121 -16.11 5.12 -2.76
C ALA A 121 -16.52 3.64 -2.72
N ALA A 122 -15.88 2.78 -3.53
CA ALA A 122 -16.12 1.33 -3.51
C ALA A 122 -15.69 0.71 -2.17
N ASN A 123 -14.51 1.05 -1.67
CA ASN A 123 -14.02 0.57 -0.37
C ASN A 123 -14.93 1.00 0.79
N LYS A 124 -15.43 2.23 0.77
CA LYS A 124 -16.37 2.72 1.80
C LYS A 124 -17.68 1.93 1.83
N ASN A 125 -18.18 1.51 0.67
CA ASN A 125 -19.37 0.65 0.60
C ASN A 125 -19.08 -0.73 1.17
N GLN A 126 -17.90 -1.30 0.89
CA GLN A 126 -17.47 -2.57 1.46
C GLN A 126 -17.36 -2.51 3.00
N ASP A 127 -16.76 -1.44 3.55
CA ASP A 127 -16.64 -1.24 5.01
C ASP A 127 -18.03 -1.19 5.67
N LYS A 128 -19.01 -0.55 5.03
CA LYS A 128 -20.38 -0.52 5.52
C LYS A 128 -21.00 -1.92 5.57
N THR A 129 -20.85 -2.71 4.51
CA THR A 129 -21.35 -4.09 4.47
C THR A 129 -20.72 -4.95 5.57
N ILE A 130 -19.41 -4.82 5.81
CA ILE A 130 -18.72 -5.53 6.91
C ILE A 130 -19.32 -5.13 8.26
N SER A 131 -19.49 -3.83 8.51
CA SER A 131 -20.09 -3.33 9.76
C SER A 131 -21.51 -3.87 9.99
N ASP A 132 -22.32 -3.95 8.94
CA ASP A 132 -23.68 -4.49 9.02
C ASP A 132 -23.67 -6.00 9.35
N LEU A 133 -22.81 -6.78 8.68
CA LEU A 133 -22.62 -8.21 8.98
C LEU A 133 -22.13 -8.45 10.41
N GLU A 134 -21.20 -7.63 10.91
CA GLU A 134 -20.74 -7.72 12.29
C GLU A 134 -21.86 -7.48 13.30
N LYS A 135 -22.80 -6.58 12.98
CA LYS A 135 -23.97 -6.33 13.82
C LYS A 135 -24.89 -7.55 13.84
N GLU A 136 -25.18 -8.15 12.69
CA GLU A 136 -25.96 -9.39 12.60
C GLU A 136 -25.30 -10.52 13.39
N ILE A 137 -23.98 -10.70 13.27
CA ILE A 137 -23.23 -11.70 14.05
C ILE A 137 -23.37 -11.45 15.55
N ARG A 138 -23.33 -10.19 16.01
CA ARG A 138 -23.53 -9.86 17.43
C ARG A 138 -24.93 -10.22 17.92
N GLU A 139 -25.96 -9.92 17.13
CA GLU A 139 -27.36 -10.24 17.45
C GLU A 139 -27.61 -11.76 17.47
N LEU A 140 -27.05 -12.49 16.51
CA LEU A 140 -27.09 -13.96 16.47
C LEU A 140 -26.38 -14.56 17.69
N LYS A 141 -25.19 -14.09 18.03
CA LYS A 141 -24.48 -14.52 19.26
C LYS A 141 -25.31 -14.28 20.51
N HIS A 142 -25.98 -13.14 20.61
CA HIS A 142 -26.85 -12.84 21.75
C HIS A 142 -28.04 -13.82 21.82
N THR A 143 -28.67 -14.09 20.68
CA THR A 143 -29.80 -15.02 20.57
C THR A 143 -29.39 -16.45 20.93
N VAL A 144 -28.27 -16.93 20.41
CA VAL A 144 -27.69 -18.26 20.73
C VAL A 144 -27.39 -18.36 22.23
N ASN A 145 -26.78 -17.35 22.83
CA ASN A 145 -26.49 -17.34 24.26
C ASN A 145 -27.75 -17.34 25.13
N LYS A 146 -28.85 -16.74 24.65
CA LYS A 146 -30.15 -16.75 25.35
C LYS A 146 -30.85 -18.11 25.25
N GLN A 147 -30.76 -18.78 24.11
CA GLN A 147 -31.34 -20.11 23.88
C GLN A 147 -30.52 -21.26 24.48
N HIS A 148 -29.22 -21.06 24.66
CA HIS A 148 -28.29 -22.08 25.18
C HIS A 148 -27.44 -21.55 26.35
N PRO A 149 -28.02 -21.37 27.56
CA PRO A 149 -27.31 -20.83 28.71
C PRO A 149 -26.03 -21.59 29.07
N TRP A 150 -26.00 -22.90 28.79
CA TRP A 150 -24.88 -23.80 29.10
C TRP A 150 -23.59 -23.53 28.29
N ILE A 151 -23.65 -22.73 27.21
CA ILE A 151 -22.45 -22.29 26.48
C ILE A 151 -21.54 -21.46 27.40
N LYS A 152 -22.12 -20.63 28.29
CA LYS A 152 -21.35 -19.83 29.26
C LYS A 152 -20.58 -20.68 30.27
N ASP A 153 -21.04 -21.90 30.51
CA ASP A 153 -20.42 -22.81 31.47
C ASP A 153 -19.29 -23.66 30.85
N GLY A 154 -18.92 -23.36 29.60
CA GLY A 154 -17.83 -24.02 28.88
C GLY A 154 -18.22 -25.36 28.29
N TYR A 155 -19.47 -25.55 27.88
CA TYR A 155 -19.91 -26.76 27.19
C TYR A 155 -19.18 -26.94 25.85
N MET A 156 -18.56 -28.09 25.66
CA MET A 156 -17.77 -28.44 24.47
C MET A 156 -18.58 -29.31 23.49
N GLY A 157 -19.66 -29.93 23.95
CA GLY A 157 -20.52 -30.80 23.14
C GLY A 157 -20.78 -32.16 23.78
N CYS A 158 -21.60 -32.94 23.08
CA CYS A 158 -21.84 -34.34 23.38
C CYS A 158 -20.83 -35.23 22.66
N PHE A 159 -20.21 -36.16 23.39
CA PHE A 159 -19.18 -37.06 22.83
C PHE A 159 -19.53 -38.51 23.12
N LYS A 160 -19.23 -39.38 22.14
CA LYS A 160 -19.31 -40.83 22.33
C LYS A 160 -18.33 -41.26 23.42
N ASP A 161 -18.74 -42.24 24.23
CA ASP A 161 -17.89 -42.93 25.18
C ASP A 161 -18.04 -44.45 25.04
N ASP A 162 -17.14 -45.20 25.66
CA ASP A 162 -17.21 -46.65 25.75
C ASP A 162 -16.48 -47.17 27.00
N GLY A 163 -16.37 -48.49 27.13
CA GLY A 163 -15.68 -49.12 28.27
C GLY A 163 -14.22 -48.70 28.44
N ASN A 164 -13.54 -48.31 27.37
CA ASN A 164 -12.14 -47.84 27.41
C ASN A 164 -12.01 -46.38 27.87
N ARG A 165 -13.13 -45.66 27.98
CA ARG A 165 -13.26 -44.28 28.46
C ARG A 165 -12.52 -43.24 27.63
N HIS A 166 -13.27 -42.26 27.15
CA HIS A 166 -12.72 -41.03 26.59
C HIS A 166 -11.93 -40.27 27.68
N LEU A 167 -12.61 -39.87 28.75
CA LEU A 167 -12.01 -39.23 29.91
C LEU A 167 -11.68 -40.31 30.96
N LYS A 168 -10.39 -40.54 31.20
CA LYS A 168 -9.89 -41.75 31.89
C LYS A 168 -10.25 -41.84 33.38
N TYR A 169 -10.46 -40.71 34.05
CA TYR A 169 -10.65 -40.68 35.49
C TYR A 169 -12.14 -40.56 35.83
N ARG A 170 -12.82 -41.70 36.02
CA ARG A 170 -14.23 -41.74 36.44
C ARG A 170 -14.34 -41.68 37.97
N ILE A 171 -15.26 -40.86 38.46
CA ILE A 171 -15.70 -40.83 39.85
C ILE A 171 -17.07 -41.53 39.93
N ALA A 172 -17.26 -42.35 40.97
CA ALA A 172 -18.49 -43.10 41.18
C ALA A 172 -19.67 -42.20 41.59
N ASP A 173 -20.86 -42.74 41.36
CA ASP A 173 -22.13 -42.06 41.12
C ASP A 173 -22.56 -41.09 42.26
N LEU A 174 -22.75 -39.82 41.91
CA LEU A 174 -23.29 -38.81 42.83
C LEU A 174 -24.81 -38.75 42.67
N SER A 175 -25.55 -39.05 43.74
CA SER A 175 -27.03 -39.01 43.79
C SER A 175 -27.64 -37.65 43.39
N HIS A 176 -26.85 -36.58 43.51
CA HIS A 176 -27.19 -35.22 43.10
C HIS A 176 -26.06 -34.60 42.29
N THR A 177 -25.71 -35.23 41.16
CA THR A 177 -24.68 -34.72 40.25
C THR A 177 -25.08 -33.33 39.73
N THR A 178 -24.14 -32.39 39.78
CA THR A 178 -24.23 -31.05 39.17
C THR A 178 -22.94 -30.77 38.42
N LEU A 179 -22.97 -29.82 37.47
CA LEU A 179 -21.74 -29.44 36.77
C LEU A 179 -20.70 -28.88 37.73
N LEU A 180 -21.12 -28.06 38.69
CA LEU A 180 -20.22 -27.44 39.67
C LEU A 180 -19.46 -28.51 40.48
N LYS A 181 -20.15 -29.57 40.92
CA LYS A 181 -19.51 -30.68 41.65
C LYS A 181 -18.48 -31.40 40.78
N CYS A 182 -18.85 -31.76 39.55
CA CYS A 182 -17.90 -32.42 38.65
C CYS A 182 -16.68 -31.53 38.32
N LYS A 183 -16.87 -30.23 38.09
CA LYS A 183 -15.75 -29.28 37.90
C LYS A 183 -14.86 -29.18 39.13
N GLN A 184 -15.43 -29.10 40.33
CA GLN A 184 -14.67 -29.07 41.58
C GLN A 184 -13.82 -30.32 41.76
N HIS A 185 -14.38 -31.49 41.44
CA HIS A 185 -13.65 -32.75 41.51
C HIS A 185 -12.58 -32.89 40.43
N CYS A 186 -12.85 -32.41 39.23
CA CYS A 186 -11.88 -32.42 38.13
C CYS A 186 -10.91 -31.21 38.17
N ARG A 187 -10.81 -30.49 39.30
CA ARG A 187 -9.79 -29.44 39.47
C ARG A 187 -8.40 -30.02 39.20
N GLY A 188 -7.66 -29.39 38.28
CA GLY A 188 -6.37 -29.89 37.79
C GLY A 188 -6.43 -30.62 36.46
N PHE A 189 -7.63 -30.93 35.95
CA PHE A 189 -7.85 -31.40 34.59
C PHE A 189 -8.38 -30.27 33.70
N LYS A 190 -8.22 -30.41 32.38
CA LYS A 190 -8.76 -29.45 31.39
C LYS A 190 -10.26 -29.62 31.16
N TYR A 191 -10.76 -30.85 31.28
CA TYR A 191 -12.13 -31.21 30.92
C TYR A 191 -12.77 -32.10 31.97
N THR A 192 -14.08 -31.90 32.12
CA THR A 192 -14.98 -32.81 32.84
C THR A 192 -16.07 -33.30 31.89
N GLY A 193 -16.41 -34.58 31.98
CA GLY A 193 -17.53 -35.20 31.30
C GLY A 193 -18.57 -35.64 32.30
N LEU A 194 -19.84 -35.45 31.99
CA LEU A 194 -20.95 -35.94 32.78
C LEU A 194 -21.64 -37.05 31.98
N GLN A 195 -21.80 -38.22 32.59
CA GLN A 195 -22.36 -39.41 31.95
C GLN A 195 -23.50 -40.01 32.75
N ALA A 196 -24.52 -40.47 32.03
CA ALA A 196 -25.62 -41.26 32.57
C ALA A 196 -26.33 -40.60 33.78
N GLY A 197 -26.31 -39.27 33.87
CA GLY A 197 -26.94 -38.53 34.98
C GLY A 197 -26.18 -38.57 36.31
N ALA A 198 -25.16 -39.40 36.48
CA ALA A 198 -24.59 -39.67 37.80
C ALA A 198 -23.05 -39.67 37.87
N ALA A 199 -22.36 -39.89 36.76
CA ALA A 199 -20.91 -40.05 36.74
C ALA A 199 -20.21 -38.77 36.29
N CYS A 200 -19.17 -38.36 37.02
CA CYS A 200 -18.20 -37.37 36.59
C CYS A 200 -16.95 -38.08 36.05
N LEU A 201 -16.43 -37.61 34.91
CA LEU A 201 -15.19 -38.12 34.31
C LEU A 201 -14.22 -36.97 34.08
N CYS A 202 -12.95 -37.11 34.43
CA CYS A 202 -11.94 -36.08 34.24
C CYS A 202 -10.90 -36.50 33.19
N GLY A 203 -10.37 -35.53 32.44
CA GLY A 203 -9.29 -35.78 31.50
C GLY A 203 -8.72 -34.52 30.86
N ASN A 204 -7.62 -34.69 30.15
CA ASN A 204 -6.86 -33.58 29.54
C ASN A 204 -6.90 -33.57 28.01
N THR A 205 -7.46 -34.62 27.40
CA THR A 205 -7.53 -34.79 25.95
C THR A 205 -8.98 -34.93 25.54
N LEU A 206 -9.40 -34.06 24.61
CA LEU A 206 -10.75 -34.07 24.02
C LEU A 206 -10.76 -34.60 22.58
N ILE A 207 -9.66 -34.41 21.85
CA ILE A 207 -9.56 -34.82 20.45
C ILE A 207 -9.08 -36.27 20.43
N ASN A 208 -10.01 -37.18 20.15
CA ASN A 208 -9.71 -38.59 19.93
C ASN A 208 -10.67 -39.13 18.85
N PRO A 209 -10.16 -39.64 17.71
CA PRO A 209 -11.00 -40.20 16.64
C PRO A 209 -11.94 -41.34 17.09
N SER A 210 -11.58 -42.10 18.12
CA SER A 210 -12.42 -43.15 18.69
C SER A 210 -13.64 -42.62 19.46
N TYR A 211 -13.59 -41.34 19.88
CA TYR A 211 -14.60 -40.68 20.69
C TYR A 211 -15.08 -39.38 20.02
N PRO A 212 -15.71 -39.47 18.83
CA PRO A 212 -16.15 -38.31 18.09
C PRO A 212 -17.25 -37.54 18.83
N ARG A 213 -17.37 -36.25 18.48
CA ARG A 213 -18.54 -35.43 18.82
C ARG A 213 -19.77 -36.01 18.13
N VAL A 214 -20.89 -36.06 18.83
CA VAL A 214 -22.20 -36.50 18.33
C VAL A 214 -23.24 -35.40 18.50
N LEU A 215 -24.48 -35.65 18.11
CA LEU A 215 -25.56 -34.67 18.29
C LEU A 215 -25.79 -34.37 19.77
N ASP A 216 -26.01 -33.11 20.12
CA ASP A 216 -26.26 -32.70 21.51
C ASP A 216 -27.54 -33.36 22.07
N SER A 217 -28.49 -33.72 21.20
CA SER A 217 -29.70 -34.47 21.57
C SER A 217 -29.43 -35.91 22.03
N GLU A 218 -28.23 -36.46 21.80
CA GLU A 218 -27.83 -37.76 22.37
C GLU A 218 -27.38 -37.65 23.83
N CYS A 219 -27.09 -36.44 24.31
CA CYS A 219 -26.82 -36.14 25.71
C CYS A 219 -28.09 -35.56 26.35
N ASN A 220 -29.12 -36.38 26.50
CA ASN A 220 -30.48 -35.96 26.86
C ASN A 220 -30.90 -36.29 28.30
N LEU A 221 -30.00 -36.79 29.15
CA LEU A 221 -30.33 -37.01 30.56
C LEU A 221 -30.08 -35.74 31.36
N PRO A 222 -31.10 -35.16 32.03
CA PRO A 222 -30.89 -34.02 32.90
C PRO A 222 -30.07 -34.42 34.14
N CYS A 223 -29.31 -33.47 34.67
CA CYS A 223 -28.58 -33.66 35.92
C CYS A 223 -29.56 -33.74 37.12
N PRO A 224 -29.47 -34.76 37.99
CA PRO A 224 -30.37 -34.89 39.14
C PRO A 224 -30.33 -33.72 40.13
N GLY A 225 -29.19 -33.02 40.24
CA GLY A 225 -29.06 -31.83 41.08
C GLY A 225 -29.21 -30.50 40.33
N GLU A 226 -29.43 -30.52 39.01
CA GLU A 226 -29.44 -29.32 38.15
C GLU A 226 -30.26 -29.59 36.87
N TYR A 227 -31.59 -29.68 37.00
CA TYR A 227 -32.49 -30.20 35.95
C TYR A 227 -32.48 -29.44 34.61
N PHE A 228 -32.02 -28.19 34.58
CA PHE A 228 -31.91 -27.39 33.35
C PHE A 228 -30.61 -27.67 32.57
N ARG A 229 -29.78 -28.60 33.04
CA ARG A 229 -28.51 -28.98 32.41
C ARG A 229 -28.48 -30.47 32.11
N MET A 230 -27.84 -30.83 31.00
CA MET A 230 -27.70 -32.21 30.56
C MET A 230 -26.41 -32.85 31.09
N CYS A 231 -26.57 -34.00 31.73
CA CYS A 231 -25.54 -34.86 32.32
C CYS A 231 -25.25 -36.11 31.44
N GLY A 232 -25.16 -35.89 30.13
CA GLY A 232 -24.85 -36.93 29.15
C GLY A 232 -25.99 -37.89 28.89
N ALA A 233 -25.64 -39.13 28.55
CA ALA A 233 -26.53 -40.28 28.49
C ALA A 233 -25.72 -41.57 28.70
N ARG A 234 -26.33 -42.74 28.51
CA ARG A 234 -25.58 -44.01 28.53
C ARG A 234 -24.52 -43.97 27.42
N TRP A 235 -23.24 -44.06 27.80
CA TRP A 235 -22.10 -43.99 26.87
C TRP A 235 -22.07 -42.70 26.02
N ARG A 236 -22.59 -41.61 26.58
CA ARG A 236 -22.51 -40.26 26.02
C ARG A 236 -22.11 -39.29 27.11
N ASN A 237 -21.07 -38.52 26.83
CA ASN A 237 -20.52 -37.56 27.78
C ASN A 237 -20.91 -36.15 27.35
N SER A 238 -21.65 -35.43 28.18
CA SER A 238 -21.71 -33.97 28.09
C SER A 238 -20.39 -33.43 28.60
N ILE A 239 -19.53 -32.93 27.71
CA ILE A 239 -18.20 -32.45 28.08
C ILE A 239 -18.19 -30.94 28.30
N TYR A 240 -17.56 -30.51 29.39
CA TYR A 240 -17.34 -29.12 29.76
C TYR A 240 -15.87 -28.85 30.04
N ARG A 241 -15.42 -27.63 29.79
CA ARG A 241 -14.14 -27.13 30.30
C ARG A 241 -14.24 -26.95 31.82
N VAL A 242 -13.24 -27.43 32.55
CA VAL A 242 -13.13 -27.20 34.01
C VAL A 242 -12.77 -25.75 34.29
#